data_AF-A0A0K2H436-F1
#
_entry.id   AF-A0A0K2H436-F1
#
_cell.length_a   1.000
_cell.length_b   1.000
_cell.length_c   1.000
_cell.angle_alpha   90.00
_cell.angle_beta   90.00
_cell.angle_gamma   90.00
#
_symmetry.space_group_name_H-M   'P 1'
#
loop_
_entity.id
_entity.type
_entity.pdbx_description
1 polymer ?
#
loop_
_entity_poly.entity_id
_entity_poly.type
_entity_poly.pdbx_seq_one_letter_code
_entity_poly.pdbx_strand_id
1 'polypeptide(L)'
;MKTRVIALCLTTLTSLGLGTAVAGAAPTPGEPLQPEEWVPVAKPAAVDQGPKPGTVCEAPGAMSEFVEVTGSRFDVEGVVSTANTTGDAPLPLTQTIKESKSKKWWTNITVNAKVGQELNRKYEWEYSREMVWSLGQKIGPYEVGAGETGRLSWGFLVDEFAGQSVRCGKSKTWEPTGKSYFGVAPRERHVEVTIQ
;
A
#
# COMPACT_ATOMS: atom_id res chain seq x y z
N MET A 1 24.38 -7.84 5.85
CA MET A 1 23.61 -7.04 4.87
C MET A 1 22.16 -7.45 5.02
N LYS A 2 21.25 -6.54 5.44
CA LYS A 2 19.81 -6.83 5.50
C LYS A 2 19.24 -6.72 4.08
N THR A 3 18.98 -7.85 3.44
CA THR A 3 18.36 -7.85 2.11
C THR A 3 16.85 -7.83 2.29
N ARG A 4 16.25 -6.63 2.34
CA ARG A 4 14.79 -6.50 2.19
C ARG A 4 14.45 -6.72 0.72
N VAL A 5 13.95 -7.90 0.39
CA VAL A 5 13.42 -8.17 -0.94
C VAL A 5 11.97 -7.68 -0.98
N ILE A 6 11.78 -6.45 -1.42
CA ILE A 6 10.46 -5.96 -1.85
C ILE A 6 10.22 -6.58 -3.22
N ALA A 7 9.51 -7.70 -3.27
CA ALA A 7 9.14 -8.34 -4.53
C ALA A 7 7.99 -7.55 -5.19
N LEU A 8 8.33 -6.45 -5.87
CA LEU A 8 7.43 -5.84 -6.85
C LEU A 8 7.42 -6.73 -8.10
N CYS A 9 6.26 -7.24 -8.49
CA CYS A 9 6.12 -7.99 -9.74
C CYS A 9 6.03 -7.01 -10.92
N LEU A 10 7.16 -6.47 -11.39
CA LEU A 10 7.22 -5.70 -12.65
C LEU A 10 8.62 -5.72 -13.28
N THR A 11 8.63 -5.79 -14.61
CA THR A 11 9.76 -6.05 -15.51
C THR A 11 10.68 -4.85 -15.75
N THR A 12 11.98 -5.16 -15.91
CA THR A 12 13.05 -4.49 -16.72
C THR A 12 14.12 -3.60 -16.07
N LEU A 13 15.33 -3.77 -16.65
CA LEU A 13 16.50 -2.87 -16.85
C LEU A 13 17.23 -2.28 -15.63
N THR A 14 18.48 -2.73 -15.48
CA THR A 14 19.49 -2.31 -14.51
C THR A 14 20.30 -1.09 -14.98
N SER A 15 20.49 -0.12 -14.09
CA SER A 15 21.69 0.75 -14.09
C SER A 15 22.19 0.93 -12.66
N LEU A 16 23.52 0.86 -12.49
CA LEU A 16 24.25 0.92 -11.21
C LEU A 16 24.50 2.36 -10.76
N GLY A 17 24.41 2.60 -9.45
CA GLY A 17 25.00 3.75 -8.77
C GLY A 17 25.52 3.34 -7.38
N LEU A 18 26.81 3.60 -7.12
CA LEU A 18 27.50 3.30 -5.86
C LEU A 18 27.13 4.30 -4.75
N GLY A 19 26.92 3.81 -3.53
CA GLY A 19 26.83 4.61 -2.30
C GLY A 19 27.52 3.89 -1.13
N THR A 20 28.37 4.62 -0.42
CA THR A 20 29.22 4.17 0.70
C THR A 20 28.43 3.77 1.95
N ALA A 21 28.75 2.62 2.55
CA ALA A 21 28.08 2.07 3.73
C ALA A 21 28.72 2.53 5.05
N VAL A 22 27.91 3.08 5.96
CA VAL A 22 28.23 3.23 7.39
C VAL A 22 27.99 1.89 8.09
N ALA A 23 28.98 1.40 8.82
CA ALA A 23 28.93 0.12 9.52
C ALA A 23 27.96 0.17 10.72
N GLY A 24 26.79 -0.46 10.57
CA GLY A 24 25.89 -0.76 11.68
C GLY A 24 26.31 -2.05 12.39
N ALA A 25 26.32 -2.03 13.72
CA ALA A 25 26.62 -3.17 14.56
C ALA A 25 25.68 -4.36 14.26
N ALA A 26 26.22 -5.58 14.29
CA ALA A 26 25.48 -6.81 14.06
C ALA A 26 24.46 -7.07 15.20
N PRO A 27 23.24 -7.53 14.89
CA PRO A 27 22.28 -7.94 15.91
C PRO A 27 22.73 -9.22 16.64
N THR A 28 22.40 -9.31 17.93
CA THR A 28 22.74 -10.46 18.78
C THR A 28 21.65 -11.54 18.66
N PRO A 29 22.00 -12.84 18.52
CA PRO A 29 21.02 -13.91 18.43
C PRO A 29 20.17 -14.04 19.71
N GLY A 30 18.84 -14.10 19.56
CA GLY A 30 17.90 -14.32 20.67
C GLY A 30 17.15 -13.08 21.17
N GLU A 31 17.41 -11.90 20.60
CA GLU A 31 16.59 -10.72 20.89
C GLU A 31 15.19 -10.89 20.24
N PRO A 32 14.08 -10.77 21.01
CA PRO A 32 12.75 -10.72 20.41
C PRO A 32 12.73 -9.62 19.34
N LEU A 33 12.20 -9.95 18.15
CA LEU A 33 12.01 -8.97 17.08
C LEU A 33 11.33 -7.74 17.71
N GLN A 34 12.09 -6.64 17.80
CA GLN A 34 11.57 -5.35 18.28
C GLN A 34 10.25 -5.09 17.53
N PRO A 35 9.18 -4.63 18.21
CA PRO A 35 7.93 -4.31 17.55
C PRO A 35 8.27 -3.40 16.38
N GLU A 36 7.99 -3.90 15.18
CA GLU A 36 8.53 -3.37 13.95
C GLU A 36 8.13 -1.90 13.87
N GLU A 37 9.11 -1.01 13.99
CA GLU A 37 8.90 0.41 13.76
C GLU A 37 8.30 0.52 12.36
N TRP A 38 7.03 0.93 12.31
CA TRP A 38 6.23 1.01 11.11
C TRP A 38 7.04 1.71 10.02
N VAL A 39 7.50 0.98 9.01
CA VAL A 39 8.11 1.62 7.85
C VAL A 39 6.96 2.27 7.08
N PRO A 40 6.87 3.60 7.02
CA PRO A 40 5.76 4.24 6.34
C PRO A 40 5.82 3.83 4.87
N VAL A 41 4.74 3.22 4.39
CA VAL A 41 4.54 2.91 2.97
C VAL A 41 4.49 4.25 2.24
N ALA A 42 5.28 4.39 1.18
CA ALA A 42 5.28 5.64 0.42
C ALA A 42 3.89 5.89 -0.16
N LYS A 43 3.40 7.13 0.01
CA LYS A 43 2.17 7.57 -0.62
C LYS A 43 2.38 7.79 -2.11
N PRO A 44 1.38 7.48 -2.96
CA PRO A 44 1.46 7.77 -4.38
C PRO A 44 1.61 9.28 -4.61
N ALA A 45 2.42 9.64 -5.60
CA ALA A 45 2.55 11.02 -6.03
C ALA A 45 1.31 11.45 -6.81
N ALA A 46 0.80 12.65 -6.53
CA ALA A 46 -0.29 13.21 -7.32
C ALA A 46 0.26 13.71 -8.66
N VAL A 47 -0.34 13.26 -9.76
CA VAL A 47 -0.02 13.72 -11.12
C VAL A 47 -1.00 14.79 -11.61
N ASP A 48 -2.14 14.94 -10.94
CA ASP A 48 -3.18 15.93 -11.22
C ASP A 48 -3.61 16.65 -9.94
N GLN A 49 -4.16 17.86 -10.07
CA GLN A 49 -4.57 18.65 -8.90
C GLN A 49 -5.98 18.32 -8.38
N GLY A 50 -6.82 17.64 -9.16
CA GLY A 50 -8.22 17.46 -8.81
C GLY A 50 -9.10 18.63 -9.25
N PRO A 51 -10.41 18.50 -9.03
CA PRO A 51 -11.33 19.64 -8.93
C PRO A 51 -11.11 20.40 -7.61
N LYS A 52 -9.86 20.79 -7.33
CA LYS A 52 -9.45 21.42 -6.08
C LYS A 52 -10.21 22.75 -5.88
N PRO A 53 -10.77 23.01 -4.68
CA PRO A 53 -11.41 24.28 -4.40
C PRO A 53 -10.53 25.48 -4.78
N GLY A 54 -11.11 26.44 -5.50
CA GLY A 54 -10.44 27.64 -6.02
C GLY A 54 -9.76 27.47 -7.38
N THR A 55 -9.66 26.26 -7.95
CA THR A 55 -9.13 26.07 -9.31
C THR A 55 -10.21 26.24 -10.37
N VAL A 56 -9.79 26.46 -11.62
CA VAL A 56 -10.70 26.71 -12.75
C VAL A 56 -11.47 25.44 -13.12
N CYS A 57 -12.73 25.61 -13.52
CA CYS A 57 -13.61 24.55 -14.01
C CYS A 57 -14.36 25.01 -15.27
N GLU A 58 -14.64 24.07 -16.18
CA GLU A 58 -15.16 24.42 -17.50
C GLU A 58 -16.69 24.56 -17.54
N ALA A 59 -17.39 23.74 -16.76
CA ALA A 59 -18.84 23.56 -16.84
C ALA A 59 -19.54 24.02 -15.56
N PRO A 60 -20.01 25.29 -15.48
CA PRO A 60 -20.78 25.79 -14.35
C PRO A 60 -21.95 24.86 -14.00
N GLY A 61 -22.10 24.56 -12.71
CA GLY A 61 -23.08 23.62 -12.19
C GLY A 61 -22.61 22.17 -12.12
N ALA A 62 -21.49 21.79 -12.75
CA ALA A 62 -20.92 20.46 -12.61
C ALA A 62 -20.55 20.16 -11.16
N MET A 63 -20.79 18.91 -10.72
CA MET A 63 -20.45 18.42 -9.39
C MET A 63 -19.33 17.39 -9.51
N SER A 64 -18.34 17.43 -8.61
CA SER A 64 -17.30 16.41 -8.48
C SER A 64 -16.87 16.23 -7.02
N GLU A 65 -15.84 15.42 -6.82
CA GLU A 65 -15.22 15.15 -5.53
C GLU A 65 -13.75 15.58 -5.60
N PHE A 66 -13.34 16.50 -4.73
CA PHE A 66 -11.92 16.73 -4.51
C PHE A 66 -11.43 15.69 -3.51
N VAL A 67 -10.34 14.99 -3.85
CA VAL A 67 -9.75 13.92 -3.02
C VAL A 67 -8.24 14.10 -2.90
N GLU A 68 -7.69 13.71 -1.78
CA GLU A 68 -6.25 13.73 -1.52
C GLU A 68 -5.84 12.57 -0.62
N VAL A 69 -4.89 11.75 -1.08
CA VAL A 69 -4.23 10.74 -0.26
C VAL A 69 -3.38 11.43 0.81
N THR A 70 -3.75 11.19 2.06
CA THR A 70 -3.12 11.75 3.26
C THR A 70 -2.05 10.84 3.83
N GLY A 71 -2.18 9.53 3.61
CA GLY A 71 -1.29 8.52 4.15
C GLY A 71 -1.49 7.16 3.50
N SER A 72 -0.58 6.26 3.79
CA SER A 72 -0.54 4.94 3.19
C SER A 72 -0.02 3.95 4.20
N ARG A 73 -0.63 2.76 4.25
CA ARG A 73 -0.32 1.81 5.30
C ARG A 73 -0.52 0.36 4.85
N PHE A 74 0.27 -0.56 5.42
CA PHE A 74 0.12 -2.00 5.22
C PHE A 74 -0.84 -2.62 6.26
N ASP A 75 -2.02 -3.03 5.80
CA ASP A 75 -3.00 -3.78 6.58
C ASP A 75 -2.66 -5.26 6.55
N VAL A 76 -1.90 -5.72 7.53
CA VAL A 76 -1.52 -7.13 7.66
C VAL A 76 -2.74 -7.98 8.06
N GLU A 77 -3.01 -9.01 7.27
CA GLU A 77 -4.07 -9.99 7.52
C GLU A 77 -3.51 -11.30 8.10
N GLY A 78 -2.24 -11.62 7.82
CA GLY A 78 -1.59 -12.79 8.40
C GLY A 78 -0.08 -12.79 8.24
N VAL A 79 0.56 -13.65 9.03
CA VAL A 79 2.02 -13.79 9.09
C VAL A 79 2.38 -15.26 9.24
N VAL A 80 3.45 -15.69 8.57
CA VAL A 80 4.11 -16.99 8.78
C VAL A 80 5.62 -16.79 8.90
N SER A 81 6.30 -17.65 9.65
CA SER A 81 7.75 -17.63 9.80
C SER A 81 8.34 -19.02 9.78
N THR A 82 9.55 -19.15 9.25
CA THR A 82 10.35 -20.37 9.22
C THR A 82 11.78 -20.03 9.60
N ALA A 83 12.40 -20.82 10.48
CA ALA A 83 13.81 -20.69 10.84
C ALA A 83 14.57 -21.94 10.40
N ASN A 84 15.73 -21.74 9.76
CA ASN A 84 16.61 -22.81 9.33
C ASN A 84 17.87 -22.83 10.20
N THR A 85 17.73 -23.27 11.45
CA THR A 85 18.81 -23.19 12.45
C THR A 85 19.85 -24.30 12.35
N THR A 86 19.56 -25.40 11.63
CA THR A 86 20.36 -26.63 11.69
C THR A 86 20.51 -27.34 10.34
N GLY A 87 19.88 -26.84 9.27
CA GLY A 87 19.91 -27.48 7.95
C GLY A 87 20.89 -26.78 7.00
N ASP A 88 21.69 -27.57 6.27
CA ASP A 88 22.58 -27.06 5.21
C ASP A 88 21.80 -26.70 3.92
N ALA A 89 20.57 -27.22 3.76
CA ALA A 89 19.70 -26.95 2.61
C ALA A 89 18.69 -25.84 2.94
N PRO A 90 18.36 -24.94 1.98
CA PRO A 90 17.33 -23.91 2.18
C PRO A 90 15.94 -24.50 2.49
N LEU A 91 15.21 -23.87 3.40
CA LEU A 91 13.82 -24.22 3.75
C LEU A 91 12.83 -23.31 3.02
N PRO A 92 11.71 -23.83 2.49
CA PRO A 92 10.69 -23.01 1.84
C PRO A 92 9.80 -22.30 2.87
N LEU A 93 9.74 -20.98 2.79
CA LEU A 93 8.75 -20.14 3.46
C LEU A 93 7.55 -19.95 2.53
N THR A 94 6.45 -20.60 2.87
CA THR A 94 5.20 -20.58 2.07
C THR A 94 4.01 -20.29 2.97
N GLN A 95 3.06 -19.50 2.47
CA GLN A 95 1.76 -19.29 3.09
C GLN A 95 0.65 -19.80 2.17
N THR A 96 -0.28 -20.58 2.72
CA THR A 96 -1.55 -20.91 2.03
C THR A 96 -2.68 -20.18 2.73
N ILE A 97 -3.44 -19.36 2.00
CA ILE A 97 -4.58 -18.61 2.55
C ILE A 97 -5.65 -19.60 3.00
N LYS A 98 -5.91 -19.66 4.31
CA LYS A 98 -6.87 -20.60 4.93
C LYS A 98 -8.30 -20.08 4.98
N GLU A 99 -8.48 -18.78 4.77
CA GLU A 99 -9.78 -18.11 4.75
C GLU A 99 -9.67 -16.92 3.79
N SER A 100 -10.67 -16.73 2.93
CA SER A 100 -10.68 -15.56 2.04
C SER A 100 -10.73 -14.28 2.86
N LYS A 101 -9.88 -13.31 2.53
CA LYS A 101 -9.89 -11.97 3.14
C LYS A 101 -10.17 -10.96 2.06
N SER A 102 -11.08 -10.03 2.33
CA SER A 102 -11.31 -8.91 1.43
C SER A 102 -11.15 -7.57 2.13
N LYS A 103 -10.61 -6.61 1.39
CA LYS A 103 -10.55 -5.21 1.80
C LYS A 103 -11.43 -4.43 0.84
N LYS A 104 -12.45 -3.79 1.39
CA LYS A 104 -13.35 -2.90 0.67
C LYS A 104 -12.97 -1.45 0.94
N TRP A 105 -13.32 -0.58 0.01
CA TRP A 105 -13.33 0.85 0.28
C TRP A 105 -14.26 1.18 1.45
N TRP A 106 -13.87 2.17 2.22
CA TRP A 106 -14.66 2.71 3.32
C TRP A 106 -14.55 4.23 3.35
N THR A 107 -15.64 4.91 3.70
CA THR A 107 -15.70 6.36 3.94
C THR A 107 -16.57 6.62 5.16
N ASN A 108 -16.26 7.64 5.96
CA ASN A 108 -17.04 7.97 7.16
C ASN A 108 -18.43 8.56 6.88
N ILE A 109 -18.71 8.92 5.63
CA ILE A 109 -20.02 9.37 5.15
C ILE A 109 -20.34 8.70 3.81
N THR A 110 -21.60 8.82 3.36
CA THR A 110 -21.97 8.52 1.96
C THR A 110 -21.41 9.60 1.04
N VAL A 111 -20.61 9.18 0.05
CA VAL A 111 -19.95 10.06 -0.93
C VAL A 111 -20.46 9.82 -2.35
N ASN A 112 -20.14 10.71 -3.28
CA ASN A 112 -20.47 10.53 -4.69
C ASN A 112 -19.69 9.33 -5.28
N ALA A 113 -20.27 8.64 -6.27
CA ALA A 113 -19.61 7.56 -7.00
C ALA A 113 -18.31 8.00 -7.72
N LYS A 114 -18.07 9.31 -7.87
CA LYS A 114 -16.89 9.91 -8.51
C LYS A 114 -15.59 9.85 -7.71
N VAL A 115 -15.61 9.56 -6.40
CA VAL A 115 -14.38 9.47 -5.58
C VAL A 115 -13.34 8.53 -6.21
N GLY A 116 -13.79 7.36 -6.69
CA GLY A 116 -12.92 6.39 -7.38
C GLY A 116 -12.28 6.93 -8.65
N GLN A 117 -13.05 7.66 -9.46
CA GLN A 117 -12.55 8.26 -10.70
C GLN A 117 -11.51 9.32 -10.40
N GLU A 118 -11.73 10.14 -9.38
CA GLU A 118 -10.82 11.22 -9.01
C GLU A 118 -9.55 10.69 -8.35
N LEU A 119 -9.62 9.63 -7.53
CA LEU A 119 -8.42 8.96 -7.01
C LEU A 119 -7.60 8.34 -8.14
N ASN A 120 -8.23 7.61 -9.06
CA ASN A 120 -7.52 6.99 -10.18
C ASN A 120 -6.88 8.04 -11.09
N ARG A 121 -7.61 9.11 -11.42
CA ARG A 121 -7.12 10.21 -12.23
C ARG A 121 -5.98 10.97 -11.56
N LYS A 122 -6.07 11.19 -10.25
CA LYS A 122 -5.10 12.01 -9.50
C LYS A 122 -3.78 11.29 -9.24
N TYR A 123 -3.83 9.98 -9.05
CA TYR A 123 -2.67 9.18 -8.63
C TYR A 123 -2.22 8.14 -9.66
N GLU A 124 -2.84 8.10 -10.84
CA GLU A 124 -2.58 7.13 -11.91
C GLU A 124 -2.57 5.67 -11.41
N TRP A 125 -3.44 5.39 -10.44
CA TRP A 125 -3.57 4.08 -9.83
C TRP A 125 -4.95 3.50 -10.08
N GLU A 126 -5.04 2.20 -10.37
CA GLU A 126 -6.32 1.51 -10.54
C GLU A 126 -6.87 1.05 -9.19
N TYR A 127 -7.43 1.99 -8.41
CA TYR A 127 -8.03 1.60 -7.15
C TYR A 127 -9.33 0.81 -7.39
N SER A 128 -9.32 -0.47 -7.01
CA SER A 128 -10.51 -1.32 -7.02
C SER A 128 -11.34 -1.12 -5.77
N ARG A 129 -12.69 -1.11 -5.90
CA ARG A 129 -13.64 -1.02 -4.77
C ARG A 129 -13.47 -2.15 -3.75
N GLU A 130 -12.97 -3.29 -4.20
CA GLU A 130 -12.68 -4.44 -3.35
C GLU A 130 -11.45 -5.18 -3.88
N MET A 131 -10.61 -5.64 -2.96
CA MET A 131 -9.51 -6.55 -3.24
C MET A 131 -9.65 -7.79 -2.38
N VAL A 132 -9.32 -8.96 -2.95
CA VAL A 132 -9.57 -10.25 -2.31
C VAL A 132 -8.32 -11.14 -2.36
N TRP A 133 -7.91 -11.64 -1.20
CA TRP A 133 -7.12 -12.85 -1.08
C TRP A 133 -8.06 -14.05 -1.05
N SER A 134 -7.91 -14.95 -2.02
CA SER A 134 -8.81 -16.10 -2.14
C SER A 134 -8.33 -17.28 -1.30
N LEU A 135 -9.27 -18.01 -0.71
CA LEU A 135 -9.02 -19.32 -0.10
C LEU A 135 -8.17 -20.21 -1.01
N GLY A 136 -7.14 -20.84 -0.45
CA GLY A 136 -6.26 -21.77 -1.16
C GLY A 136 -5.17 -21.10 -2.00
N GLN A 137 -5.17 -19.77 -2.14
CA GLN A 137 -4.07 -19.07 -2.80
C GLN A 137 -2.76 -19.31 -2.04
N LYS A 138 -1.68 -19.57 -2.78
CA LYS A 138 -0.35 -19.78 -2.24
C LYS A 138 0.52 -18.53 -2.45
N ILE A 139 1.31 -18.19 -1.45
CA ILE A 139 2.31 -17.11 -1.46
C ILE A 139 3.68 -17.75 -1.17
N GLY A 140 4.68 -17.44 -1.98
CA GLY A 140 5.98 -18.13 -1.98
C GLY A 140 6.01 -19.34 -2.93
N PRO A 141 7.01 -20.23 -2.82
CA PRO A 141 7.99 -20.29 -1.72
C PRO A 141 9.06 -19.18 -1.81
N TYR A 142 9.51 -18.71 -0.65
CA TYR A 142 10.74 -17.93 -0.51
C TYR A 142 11.78 -18.80 0.22
N GLU A 143 13.02 -18.79 -0.23
CA GLU A 143 14.06 -19.65 0.34
C GLU A 143 14.65 -19.03 1.62
N VAL A 144 14.73 -19.81 2.69
CA VAL A 144 15.38 -19.45 3.96
C VAL A 144 16.65 -20.29 4.09
N GLY A 145 17.80 -19.67 3.89
CA GLY A 145 19.11 -20.31 3.91
C GLY A 145 19.54 -20.78 5.30
N ALA A 146 20.64 -21.51 5.36
CA ALA A 146 21.18 -22.04 6.61
C ALA A 146 21.55 -20.88 7.57
N GLY A 147 21.12 -20.99 8.82
CA GLY A 147 21.31 -19.97 9.85
C GLY A 147 20.33 -18.80 9.78
N GLU A 148 19.42 -18.76 8.79
CA GLU A 148 18.49 -17.66 8.59
C GLU A 148 17.10 -17.92 9.20
N THR A 149 16.38 -16.84 9.50
CA THR A 149 14.95 -16.84 9.81
C THR A 149 14.19 -15.98 8.80
N GLY A 150 13.24 -16.62 8.11
CA GLY A 150 12.31 -15.97 7.21
C GLY A 150 10.98 -15.64 7.90
N ARG A 151 10.42 -14.48 7.60
CA ARG A 151 9.09 -14.01 7.99
C ARG A 151 8.37 -13.47 6.76
N LEU A 152 7.15 -13.93 6.53
CA LEU A 152 6.27 -13.50 5.45
C LEU A 152 5.00 -12.92 6.07
N SER A 153 4.75 -11.64 5.82
CA SER A 153 3.51 -10.94 6.15
C SER A 153 2.70 -10.73 4.87
N TRP A 154 1.39 -10.94 4.92
CA TRP A 154 0.51 -10.71 3.77
C TRP A 154 -0.74 -9.95 4.19
N GLY A 155 -1.30 -9.19 3.25
CA GLY A 155 -2.45 -8.34 3.49
C GLY A 155 -2.69 -7.36 2.35
N PHE A 156 -3.00 -6.11 2.68
CA PHE A 156 -3.33 -5.08 1.69
C PHE A 156 -2.56 -3.80 1.95
N LEU A 157 -1.96 -3.19 0.92
CA LEU A 157 -1.63 -1.77 1.01
C LEU A 157 -2.92 -0.99 0.84
N VAL A 158 -3.16 -0.05 1.75
CA VAL A 158 -4.30 0.84 1.70
C VAL A 158 -3.84 2.30 1.71
N ASP A 159 -4.60 3.13 1.02
CA ASP A 159 -4.46 4.58 1.03
C ASP A 159 -5.55 5.20 1.86
N GLU A 160 -5.14 6.02 2.80
CA GLU A 160 -6.00 6.92 3.55
C GLU A 160 -6.14 8.20 2.75
N PHE A 161 -7.36 8.68 2.58
CA PHE A 161 -7.64 9.89 1.83
C PHE A 161 -8.64 10.78 2.55
N ALA A 162 -8.49 12.08 2.35
CA ALA A 162 -9.50 13.08 2.67
C ALA A 162 -10.20 13.52 1.39
N GLY A 163 -11.47 13.90 1.49
CA GLY A 163 -12.20 14.43 0.36
C GLY A 163 -13.28 15.43 0.72
N GLN A 164 -13.81 16.10 -0.29
CA GLN A 164 -14.89 17.09 -0.17
C GLN A 164 -15.64 17.21 -1.48
N SER A 165 -16.97 17.23 -1.42
CA SER A 165 -17.79 17.51 -2.60
C SER A 165 -17.62 18.96 -3.04
N VAL A 166 -17.47 19.15 -4.35
CA VAL A 166 -17.25 20.45 -4.99
C VAL A 166 -18.21 20.66 -6.14
N ARG A 167 -18.53 21.93 -6.41
CA ARG A 167 -19.36 22.37 -7.52
C ARG A 167 -18.64 23.44 -8.32
N CYS A 168 -18.74 23.38 -9.63
CA CYS A 168 -18.27 24.45 -10.50
C CYS A 168 -19.20 25.65 -10.37
N GLY A 169 -18.72 26.74 -9.77
CA GLY A 169 -19.45 27.99 -9.58
C GLY A 169 -19.71 28.73 -10.89
N LYS A 170 -20.54 29.78 -10.83
CA LYS A 170 -20.80 30.66 -12.00
C LYS A 170 -19.53 31.38 -12.48
N SER A 171 -18.60 31.62 -11.56
CA SER A 171 -17.26 32.18 -11.81
C SER A 171 -16.30 31.22 -12.50
N LYS A 172 -16.73 30.01 -12.88
CA LYS A 172 -15.86 28.96 -13.44
C LYS A 172 -14.73 28.57 -12.49
N THR A 173 -15.04 28.53 -11.19
CA THR A 173 -14.13 28.04 -10.15
C THR A 173 -14.78 26.93 -9.35
N TRP A 174 -14.02 25.90 -8.96
CA TRP A 174 -14.51 24.87 -8.04
C TRP A 174 -14.76 25.45 -6.65
N GLU A 175 -15.96 25.26 -6.13
CA GLU A 175 -16.41 25.74 -4.83
C GLU A 175 -16.80 24.54 -3.95
N PRO A 176 -16.44 24.51 -2.66
CA PRO A 176 -16.85 23.45 -1.76
C PRO A 176 -18.36 23.47 -1.50
N THR A 177 -19.03 22.32 -1.53
CA THR A 177 -20.49 22.22 -1.34
C THR A 177 -20.94 21.30 -0.20
N GLY A 178 -20.04 20.93 0.71
CA GLY A 178 -20.37 20.04 1.81
C GLY A 178 -19.26 19.92 2.84
N LYS A 179 -19.47 19.02 3.81
CA LYS A 179 -18.45 18.68 4.82
C LYS A 179 -17.36 17.83 4.17
N SER A 180 -16.13 18.03 4.65
CA SER A 180 -15.03 17.11 4.34
C SER A 180 -15.29 15.74 4.96
N TYR A 181 -14.72 14.72 4.35
CA TYR A 181 -14.79 13.33 4.78
C TYR A 181 -13.41 12.68 4.68
N PHE A 182 -13.30 11.50 5.27
CA PHE A 182 -12.12 10.66 5.15
C PHE A 182 -12.52 9.24 4.76
N GLY A 183 -11.59 8.53 4.15
CA GLY A 183 -11.80 7.17 3.71
C GLY A 183 -10.50 6.39 3.56
N VAL A 184 -10.68 5.11 3.26
CA VAL A 184 -9.62 4.15 3.02
C VAL A 184 -9.92 3.43 1.71
N ALA A 185 -8.95 3.41 0.80
CA ALA A 185 -9.01 2.72 -0.48
C ALA A 185 -7.91 1.63 -0.52
N PRO A 186 -8.25 0.35 -0.78
CA PRO A 186 -7.26 -0.67 -1.06
C PRO A 186 -6.51 -0.32 -2.35
N ARG A 187 -5.19 -0.22 -2.23
CA ARG A 187 -4.28 0.07 -3.34
C ARG A 187 -3.87 -1.21 -4.05
N GLU A 188 -3.44 -2.21 -3.29
CA GLU A 188 -3.01 -3.51 -3.81
C GLU A 188 -3.07 -4.60 -2.74
N ARG A 189 -3.06 -5.86 -3.20
CA ARG A 189 -2.68 -6.99 -2.37
C ARG A 189 -1.17 -6.95 -2.17
N HIS A 190 -0.72 -7.14 -0.94
CA HIS A 190 0.66 -6.92 -0.59
C HIS A 190 1.26 -8.07 0.23
N VAL A 191 2.54 -8.32 0.00
CA VAL A 191 3.34 -9.32 0.68
C VAL A 191 4.70 -8.72 1.00
N GLU A 192 5.09 -8.78 2.26
CA GLU A 192 6.43 -8.41 2.73
C GLU A 192 7.15 -9.66 3.22
N VAL A 193 8.39 -9.84 2.75
CA VAL A 193 9.25 -10.95 3.17
C VAL A 193 10.53 -10.38 3.74
N THR A 194 10.85 -10.83 4.94
CA THR A 194 12.11 -10.52 5.62
C THR A 194 12.86 -11.81 5.91
N ILE A 195 14.10 -11.89 5.45
CA ILE A 195 15.03 -13.00 5.73
C ILE A 195 16.25 -12.39 6.42
N GLN A 196 16.65 -12.95 7.56
CA GLN A 196 17.73 -12.45 8.42
C GLN A 196 18.61 -13.58 8.92
#